data_AF-A0AA51D998-F1
#
_entry.id   AF-A0AA51D998-F1
#
_cell.length_a   1.000
_cell.length_b   1.000
_cell.length_c   1.000
_cell.angle_alpha   90.00
_cell.angle_beta   90.00
_cell.angle_gamma   90.00
#
_symmetry.space_group_name_H-M   'P 1'
#
loop_
_entity.id
_entity.type
_entity.pdbx_description
1 polymer ?
#
loop_
_entity_poly.entity_id
_entity_poly.type
_entity_poly.pdbx_seq_one_letter_code
_entity_poly.pdbx_strand_id
1 'polypeptide(L)'
;MAEGFFGVLSQEVGYPFNQVPVAAFTNFGAGFQQAALCGSVGAAALCLGTVCEPDVAKKLLGELESWYKEAELPIYQPDIKLETTVANSILCADSVGTFMEKTGVEMGSDERKARCAGVAADVTRKMVELLNAQYA
;
A
#
# COMPACT_ATOMS: atom_id res chain seq x y z
N MET A 1 6.09 -2.13 1.19
CA MET A 1 5.64 -0.82 1.69
C MET A 1 6.43 -0.36 2.90
N ALA A 2 6.33 -1.00 4.07
CA ALA A 2 7.04 -0.56 5.28
C ALA A 2 8.55 -0.34 5.07
N GLU A 3 9.23 -1.28 4.40
CA GLU A 3 10.63 -1.13 3.99
C GLU A 3 10.86 0.11 3.11
N GLY A 4 10.00 0.33 2.10
CA GLY A 4 10.14 1.45 1.16
C GLY A 4 9.90 2.82 1.79
N PHE A 5 9.22 2.91 2.94
CA PHE A 5 9.01 4.16 3.67
C PHE A 5 9.98 4.29 4.85
N PHE A 6 9.87 3.40 5.84
CA PHE A 6 10.70 3.46 7.05
C PHE A 6 12.16 3.08 6.77
N GLY A 7 12.46 2.21 5.82
CA GLY A 7 13.83 1.88 5.44
C GLY A 7 14.56 3.09 4.83
N VAL A 8 13.89 3.85 3.97
CA VAL A 8 14.43 5.11 3.42
C VAL A 8 14.62 6.14 4.53
N LEU A 9 13.62 6.36 5.39
CA LEU A 9 13.76 7.28 6.52
C LEU A 9 14.85 6.86 7.52
N SER A 10 15.04 5.55 7.74
CA SER A 10 16.11 5.00 8.56
C SER A 10 17.48 5.36 7.99
N GLN A 11 17.66 5.29 6.67
CA GLN A 11 18.92 5.62 5.99
C GLN A 11 19.19 7.12 5.94
N GLU A 12 18.18 7.93 5.59
CA GLU A 12 18.34 9.37 5.33
C GLU A 12 18.23 10.22 6.61
N VAL A 13 17.40 9.82 7.57
CA VAL A 13 17.11 10.59 8.80
C VAL A 13 17.68 9.91 10.04
N GLY A 14 17.74 8.59 10.09
CA GLY A 14 18.22 7.86 11.25
C GLY A 14 17.17 7.76 12.36
N TYR A 15 17.50 8.29 13.56
CA TYR A 15 16.58 8.23 14.71
C TYR A 15 15.38 9.19 14.51
N PRO A 16 14.13 8.79 14.84
CA PRO A 16 13.72 7.53 15.47
C PRO A 16 13.40 6.39 14.49
N PHE A 17 13.44 6.63 13.18
CA PHE A 17 12.97 5.68 12.15
C PHE A 17 13.81 4.40 12.05
N ASN A 18 15.11 4.47 12.38
CA ASN A 18 15.98 3.31 12.46
C ASN A 18 15.65 2.34 13.62
N GLN A 19 14.70 2.70 14.50
CA GLN A 19 14.19 1.82 15.55
C GLN A 19 12.92 1.08 15.16
N VAL A 20 12.33 1.35 13.98
CA VAL A 20 11.10 0.71 13.54
C VAL A 20 11.41 -0.71 13.03
N PRO A 21 10.89 -1.78 13.67
CA PRO A 21 11.11 -3.14 13.20
C PRO A 21 10.18 -3.44 12.02
N VAL A 22 10.61 -3.10 10.80
CA VAL A 22 9.86 -3.29 9.55
C VAL A 22 9.32 -4.71 9.33
N ALA A 23 9.98 -5.73 9.89
CA ALA A 23 9.49 -7.10 9.87
C ALA A 23 8.15 -7.31 10.60
N ALA A 24 7.80 -6.44 11.56
CA ALA A 24 6.51 -6.48 12.28
C ALA A 24 5.30 -6.30 11.34
N PHE A 25 5.52 -5.71 10.16
CA PHE A 25 4.49 -5.47 9.15
C PHE A 25 4.20 -6.69 8.28
N THR A 26 4.94 -7.80 8.42
CA THR A 26 4.72 -9.03 7.66
C THR A 26 3.27 -9.51 7.74
N ASN A 27 2.66 -9.37 8.92
CA ASN A 27 1.28 -9.78 9.15
C ASN A 27 0.25 -8.93 8.41
N PHE A 28 0.60 -7.76 7.86
CA PHE A 28 -0.31 -6.94 7.06
C PHE A 28 -0.62 -7.58 5.70
N GLY A 29 0.20 -8.55 5.26
CA GLY A 29 -0.03 -9.32 4.04
C GLY A 29 -1.43 -9.94 3.98
N ALA A 30 -1.95 -10.12 2.76
CA ALA A 30 -3.27 -10.72 2.50
C ALA A 30 -4.43 -10.08 3.32
N GLY A 31 -4.34 -8.78 3.61
CA GLY A 31 -5.33 -8.06 4.39
C GLY A 31 -5.36 -8.53 5.85
N PHE A 32 -4.23 -8.36 6.54
CA PHE A 32 -4.04 -8.82 7.91
C PHE A 32 -4.23 -10.34 8.08
N GLN A 33 -3.86 -11.12 7.07
CA GLN A 33 -4.10 -12.58 6.97
C GLN A 33 -5.57 -13.01 7.02
N GLN A 34 -6.51 -12.06 6.90
CA GLN A 34 -7.95 -12.29 7.05
C GLN A 34 -8.75 -11.71 5.89
N ALA A 35 -8.09 -11.36 4.79
CA ALA A 35 -8.68 -10.70 3.63
C ALA A 35 -9.45 -9.39 3.96
N ALA A 36 -9.10 -8.76 5.09
CA ALA A 36 -9.72 -7.54 5.61
C ALA A 36 -9.16 -6.29 4.90
N LEU A 37 -8.87 -5.20 5.62
CA LEU A 37 -8.24 -4.00 5.05
C LEU A 37 -6.97 -4.35 4.27
N CYS A 38 -6.82 -3.83 3.05
CA CYS A 38 -5.62 -4.04 2.24
C CYS A 38 -4.36 -3.68 3.04
N GLY A 39 -3.39 -4.58 3.10
CA GLY A 39 -2.17 -4.41 3.89
C GLY A 39 -1.39 -3.15 3.53
N SER A 40 -1.40 -2.74 2.25
CA SER A 40 -0.76 -1.50 1.81
C SER A 40 -1.50 -0.27 2.33
N VAL A 41 -2.83 -0.27 2.32
CA VAL A 41 -3.64 0.84 2.88
C VAL A 41 -3.46 0.92 4.41
N GLY A 42 -3.51 -0.22 5.10
CA GLY A 42 -3.28 -0.28 6.54
C GLY A 42 -1.85 0.17 6.93
N ALA A 43 -0.84 -0.21 6.16
CA ALA A 43 0.53 0.25 6.37
C ALA A 43 0.66 1.77 6.12
N ALA A 44 -0.03 2.30 5.11
CA ALA A 44 -0.08 3.74 4.84
C ALA A 44 -0.65 4.53 6.03
N ALA A 45 -1.76 4.05 6.61
CA ALA A 45 -2.36 4.66 7.80
C ALA A 45 -1.35 4.79 8.95
N LEU A 46 -0.56 3.74 9.21
CA LEU A 46 0.47 3.79 10.23
C LEU A 46 1.61 4.75 9.86
N CYS A 47 2.11 4.68 8.62
CA CYS A 47 3.18 5.55 8.14
C CYS A 47 2.79 7.04 8.28
N LEU A 48 1.60 7.42 7.83
CA LEU A 48 1.07 8.78 8.00
C LEU A 48 1.01 9.18 9.49
N GLY A 49 0.49 8.29 10.34
CA GLY A 49 0.41 8.54 11.79
C GLY A 49 1.77 8.67 12.49
N THR A 50 2.87 8.18 11.89
CA THR A 50 4.21 8.34 12.46
C THR A 50 4.89 9.67 12.13
N VAL A 51 4.43 10.38 11.10
CA VAL A 51 5.09 11.61 10.60
C VAL A 51 4.20 12.85 10.56
N CYS A 52 2.88 12.67 10.71
CA CYS A 52 1.91 13.77 10.67
C CYS A 52 1.20 13.96 12.01
N GLU A 53 0.75 15.19 12.26
CA GLU A 53 -0.24 15.46 13.32
C GLU A 53 -1.54 14.68 13.06
N PRO A 54 -2.28 14.26 14.11
CA PRO A 54 -3.40 13.33 13.98
C PRO A 54 -4.46 13.71 12.94
N ASP A 55 -4.85 14.97 12.87
CA ASP A 55 -5.89 15.41 11.93
C ASP A 55 -5.38 15.52 10.49
N VAL A 56 -4.09 15.83 10.31
CA VAL A 56 -3.43 15.78 9.00
C VAL A 56 -3.33 14.32 8.53
N ALA A 57 -2.93 13.40 9.40
CA ALA A 57 -2.85 11.97 9.07
C ALA A 57 -4.20 11.41 8.61
N LYS A 58 -5.29 11.72 9.34
CA LYS A 58 -6.66 11.30 8.96
C LYS A 58 -7.08 11.84 7.61
N LYS A 59 -6.82 13.14 7.34
CA LYS A 59 -7.14 13.78 6.06
C LYS A 59 -6.41 13.09 4.90
N LEU A 60 -5.09 12.95 5.01
CA LEU A 60 -4.28 12.33 3.95
C LEU A 60 -4.63 10.85 3.73
N LEU A 61 -4.96 10.12 4.79
CA LEU A 61 -5.44 8.74 4.67
C LEU A 61 -6.75 8.68 3.88
N GLY A 62 -7.71 9.57 4.16
CA GLY A 62 -8.97 9.62 3.42
C GLY A 62 -8.78 9.95 1.93
N GLU A 63 -7.84 10.83 1.59
CA GLU A 63 -7.46 11.13 0.20
C GLU A 63 -6.82 9.92 -0.49
N LEU A 64 -5.90 9.23 0.19
CA LEU A 64 -5.27 8.00 -0.29
C LEU A 64 -6.29 6.87 -0.52
N GLU A 65 -7.21 6.65 0.42
CA GLU A 65 -8.27 5.65 0.31
C GLU A 65 -9.23 5.96 -0.83
N SER A 66 -9.56 7.24 -1.03
CA SER A 66 -10.41 7.68 -2.14
C SER A 66 -9.73 7.39 -3.48
N TRP A 67 -8.45 7.75 -3.61
CA TRP A 67 -7.66 7.41 -4.80
C TRP A 67 -7.55 5.89 -5.01
N TYR A 68 -7.29 5.10 -3.96
CA TYR A 68 -7.12 3.65 -4.07
C TYR A 68 -8.37 2.95 -4.63
N LYS A 69 -9.56 3.42 -4.26
CA LYS A 69 -10.83 2.87 -4.74
C LYS A 69 -11.05 3.10 -6.23
N GLU A 70 -10.51 4.18 -6.77
CA GLU A 70 -10.78 4.64 -8.15
C GLU A 70 -9.62 4.37 -9.11
N ALA A 71 -8.39 4.17 -8.60
CA ALA A 71 -7.21 3.96 -9.42
C ALA A 71 -7.23 2.61 -10.15
N GLU A 72 -6.80 2.62 -11.42
CA GLU A 72 -6.46 1.41 -12.16
C GLU A 72 -5.10 0.87 -11.68
N LEU A 73 -5.14 -0.25 -10.95
CA LEU A 73 -3.97 -0.82 -10.28
C LEU A 73 -3.69 -2.26 -10.75
N PRO A 74 -2.40 -2.69 -10.80
CA PRO A 74 -1.18 -1.96 -10.42
C PRO A 74 -0.63 -1.07 -11.55
N ILE A 75 -0.03 0.07 -11.21
CA ILE A 75 0.66 0.98 -12.14
C ILE A 75 2.14 0.58 -12.24
N TYR A 76 2.81 0.36 -11.10
CA TYR A 76 4.20 -0.11 -11.08
C TYR A 76 4.27 -1.61 -11.31
N GLN A 77 4.90 -2.01 -12.42
CA GLN A 77 4.98 -3.40 -12.89
C GLN A 77 6.41 -3.72 -13.40
N PRO A 78 7.40 -3.88 -12.51
CA PRO A 78 8.79 -4.01 -12.91
C PRO A 78 9.12 -5.35 -13.58
N ASP A 79 8.48 -6.43 -13.14
CA ASP A 79 8.86 -7.80 -13.51
C ASP A 79 7.86 -8.47 -14.44
N ILE A 80 6.57 -8.40 -14.10
CA ILE A 80 5.48 -9.06 -14.83
C ILE A 80 4.50 -8.00 -15.30
N LYS A 81 4.20 -8.00 -16.60
CA LYS A 81 3.13 -7.16 -17.17
C LYS A 81 1.77 -7.79 -16.86
N LEU A 82 0.94 -7.05 -16.14
CA LEU A 82 -0.32 -7.49 -15.55
C LEU A 82 -1.47 -6.62 -16.04
N GLU A 83 -2.66 -7.21 -16.10
CA GLU A 83 -3.90 -6.48 -16.27
C GLU A 83 -4.14 -5.53 -15.08
N THR A 84 -4.68 -4.34 -15.38
CA THR A 84 -5.13 -3.40 -14.34
C THR A 84 -6.59 -3.63 -13.99
N THR A 85 -6.95 -3.32 -12.75
CA THR A 85 -8.32 -3.34 -12.23
C THR A 85 -8.56 -2.18 -11.27
N VAL A 86 -9.80 -1.72 -11.18
CA VAL A 86 -10.25 -0.76 -10.17
C VAL A 86 -10.87 -1.52 -9.00
N ALA A 87 -10.43 -1.23 -7.78
CA ALA A 87 -10.82 -2.01 -6.60
C ALA A 87 -12.24 -1.67 -6.08
N ASN A 88 -12.71 -0.43 -6.25
CA ASN A 88 -13.98 0.10 -5.71
C ASN A 88 -14.15 0.00 -4.18
N SER A 89 -13.16 -0.54 -3.47
CA SER A 89 -13.16 -0.83 -2.04
C SER A 89 -11.72 -0.81 -1.51
N ILE A 90 -11.56 -0.61 -0.21
CA ILE A 90 -10.25 -0.70 0.48
C ILE A 90 -9.95 -2.11 0.99
N LEU A 91 -10.88 -3.05 0.85
CA LEU A 91 -10.71 -4.42 1.31
C LEU A 91 -9.76 -5.19 0.38
N CYS A 92 -8.92 -6.02 0.98
CA CYS A 92 -8.01 -6.91 0.28
C CYS A 92 -8.79 -7.93 -0.54
N ALA A 93 -9.86 -8.51 0.03
CA ALA A 93 -10.73 -9.47 -0.64
C ALA A 93 -11.26 -8.91 -1.97
N ASP A 94 -11.83 -7.70 -1.94
CA ASP A 94 -12.42 -7.08 -3.13
C ASP A 94 -11.35 -6.72 -4.16
N SER A 95 -10.26 -6.09 -3.71
CA SER A 95 -9.19 -5.62 -4.59
C SER A 95 -8.48 -6.76 -5.31
N VAL A 96 -8.11 -7.82 -4.58
CA VAL A 96 -7.43 -8.97 -5.18
C VAL A 96 -8.40 -9.89 -5.91
N GLY A 97 -9.62 -10.02 -5.39
CA GLY A 97 -10.69 -10.84 -5.96
C GLY A 97 -11.09 -10.34 -7.34
N THR A 98 -11.29 -9.02 -7.50
CA THR A 98 -11.61 -8.41 -8.80
C THR A 98 -10.53 -8.69 -9.85
N PHE A 99 -9.25 -8.60 -9.45
CA PHE A 99 -8.13 -8.92 -10.34
C PHE A 99 -8.10 -10.41 -10.73
N MET A 100 -8.29 -11.30 -9.75
CA MET A 100 -8.31 -12.74 -9.99
C MET A 100 -9.48 -13.16 -10.87
N GLU A 101 -10.66 -12.57 -10.67
CA GLU A 101 -11.83 -12.81 -11.52
C GLU A 101 -11.59 -12.37 -12.96
N LYS A 102 -11.00 -11.18 -13.16
CA LYS A 102 -10.69 -10.66 -14.51
C LYS A 102 -9.66 -11.52 -15.26
N THR A 103 -8.67 -12.06 -14.56
CA THR A 103 -7.51 -12.73 -15.17
C THR A 103 -7.57 -14.25 -15.13
N GLY A 104 -8.43 -14.82 -14.27
CA GLY A 104 -8.52 -16.26 -14.04
C GLY A 104 -7.34 -16.85 -13.24
N VAL A 105 -6.43 -16.02 -12.72
CA VAL A 105 -5.27 -16.51 -11.97
C VAL A 105 -5.65 -16.89 -10.54
N GLU A 106 -4.97 -17.90 -10.01
CA GLU A 106 -5.22 -18.36 -8.64
C GLU A 106 -4.56 -17.45 -7.59
N MET A 107 -5.05 -17.52 -6.35
CA MET A 107 -4.45 -16.79 -5.24
C MET A 107 -2.96 -17.17 -5.07
N GLY A 108 -2.58 -18.42 -5.28
CA GLY A 108 -1.18 -18.85 -5.15
C GLY A 108 -0.21 -18.34 -6.23
N SER A 109 -0.75 -17.77 -7.33
CA SER A 109 0.02 -17.45 -8.54
C SER A 109 1.05 -16.34 -8.34
N ASP A 110 2.10 -16.37 -9.16
CA ASP A 110 3.15 -15.36 -9.13
C ASP A 110 2.66 -14.04 -9.72
N GLU A 111 1.74 -14.08 -10.68
CA GLU A 111 1.03 -12.93 -11.23
C GLU A 111 0.26 -12.18 -10.14
N ARG A 112 -0.50 -12.90 -9.30
CA ARG A 112 -1.23 -12.30 -8.16
C ARG A 112 -0.26 -11.69 -7.15
N LYS A 113 0.83 -12.39 -6.80
CA LYS A 113 1.84 -11.87 -5.86
C LYS A 113 2.51 -10.61 -6.40
N ALA A 114 2.92 -10.63 -7.68
CA ALA A 114 3.50 -9.48 -8.37
C ALA A 114 2.51 -8.31 -8.41
N ARG A 115 1.22 -8.58 -8.65
CA ARG A 115 0.16 -7.57 -8.58
C ARG A 115 0.10 -6.91 -7.21
N CYS A 116 0.05 -7.69 -6.13
CA CYS A 116 0.02 -7.14 -4.77
C CYS A 116 1.29 -6.36 -4.41
N ALA A 117 2.45 -6.79 -4.90
CA ALA A 117 3.71 -6.05 -4.73
C ALA A 117 3.70 -4.71 -5.48
N GLY A 118 3.21 -4.69 -6.73
CA GLY A 118 3.01 -3.46 -7.51
C GLY A 118 2.06 -2.49 -6.81
N VAL A 119 0.90 -2.98 -6.33
CA VAL A 119 -0.03 -2.16 -5.54
C VAL A 119 0.63 -1.60 -4.27
N ALA A 120 1.46 -2.37 -3.58
CA ALA A 120 2.19 -1.86 -2.43
C ALA A 120 3.17 -0.72 -2.80
N ALA A 121 3.82 -0.80 -3.96
CA ALA A 121 4.65 0.28 -4.47
C ALA A 121 3.81 1.52 -4.84
N ASP A 122 2.68 1.33 -5.52
CA ASP A 122 1.80 2.42 -5.93
C ASP A 122 1.19 3.17 -4.74
N VAL A 123 0.73 2.45 -3.72
CA VAL A 123 0.22 3.05 -2.48
C VAL A 123 1.34 3.81 -1.77
N THR A 124 2.55 3.26 -1.70
CA THR A 124 3.71 3.95 -1.11
C THR A 124 4.00 5.25 -1.84
N ARG A 125 4.07 5.21 -3.18
CA ARG A 125 4.28 6.40 -4.01
C ARG A 125 3.20 7.45 -3.78
N LYS A 126 1.93 7.06 -3.84
CA LYS A 126 0.81 7.99 -3.67
C LYS A 126 0.83 8.64 -2.28
N MET A 127 1.12 7.87 -1.24
CA MET A 127 1.25 8.38 0.12
C MET A 127 2.35 9.45 0.21
N VAL A 128 3.51 9.19 -0.40
CA VAL A 128 4.63 10.15 -0.42
C VAL A 128 4.29 11.40 -1.24
N GLU A 129 3.59 11.26 -2.38
CA GLU A 129 3.08 12.41 -3.15
C GLU A 129 2.17 13.31 -2.30
N LEU A 130 1.25 12.71 -1.53
CA LEU A 130 0.33 13.42 -0.64
C LEU A 130 1.08 14.10 0.52
N LEU A 131 2.06 13.42 1.13
CA LEU A 131 2.91 13.99 2.16
C LEU A 131 3.69 15.19 1.64
N ASN A 132 4.35 15.04 0.49
CA ASN A 132 5.11 16.12 -0.13
C ASN A 132 4.20 17.32 -0.45
N ALA A 133 3.00 17.10 -0.98
CA ALA A 133 2.05 18.17 -1.24
C ALA A 133 1.57 18.89 0.04
N GLN A 134 1.49 18.19 1.16
CA GLN A 134 1.07 18.75 2.45
C GLN A 134 2.15 19.59 3.14
N TYR A 135 3.44 19.32 2.86
CA TYR A 135 4.59 19.97 3.51
C TYR A 135 5.52 20.73 2.56
N ALA A 136 5.10 20.92 1.30
CA ALA A 136 5.80 21.74 0.29
C ALA A 136 5.71 23.25 0.57
#